data_AF-A0A060BQY6-F1
#
_entry.id   AF-A0A060BQY6-F1
#
_cell.length_a   1.000
_cell.length_b   1.000
_cell.length_c   1.000
_cell.angle_alpha   90.00
_cell.angle_beta   90.00
_cell.angle_gamma   90.00
#
_symmetry.space_group_name_H-M   'P 1'
#
loop_
_entity.id
_entity.type
_entity.pdbx_description
1 polymer ?
#
loop_
_entity_poly.entity_id
_entity_poly.type
_entity_poly.pdbx_seq_one_letter_code
_entity_poly.pdbx_strand_id
1 'polypeptide(L)'
;SWCARVTGWRDPEHEEFLRYIFNIATHDGSLQPLYGIDFAEELEETEVEALRGYRGMGPVRRGNLAWVQKQHDVYGSVVLASTQLFFDRRLANPGDVAAFARLEPLGEHAFALHDQPDAGLWEFRGRAEVHTYTAAMCWCACDRLAKIAGNLGLDER
;
A
#
# COMPACT_ATOMS: atom_id res chain seq x y z
N SER A 1 15.53 11.75 -3.15
CA SER A 1 16.80 11.49 -2.41
C SER A 1 16.99 12.42 -1.21
N TRP A 2 15.92 12.80 -0.51
CA TRP A 2 15.95 13.59 0.72
C TRP A 2 15.06 12.82 1.70
N CYS A 3 15.58 11.91 2.53
CA CYS A 3 15.68 12.19 3.97
C CYS A 3 16.67 11.26 4.71
N ALA A 4 17.34 10.30 4.05
CA ALA A 4 18.02 9.21 4.76
C ALA A 4 19.56 9.21 4.67
N ARG A 5 20.22 10.34 4.36
CA ARG A 5 21.68 10.32 4.04
C ARG A 5 22.62 11.06 4.99
N VAL A 6 22.20 11.52 6.16
CA VAL A 6 23.16 12.14 7.11
C VAL A 6 22.86 11.67 8.52
N THR A 7 23.89 11.14 9.18
CA THR A 7 23.94 10.62 10.55
C THR A 7 23.56 9.15 10.72
N GLY A 8 24.50 8.35 11.22
CA GLY A 8 24.32 6.94 11.58
C GLY A 8 23.49 6.73 12.84
N TRP A 9 22.39 7.47 12.97
CA TRP A 9 21.39 7.26 14.00
C TRP A 9 20.45 6.13 13.55
N ARG A 10 20.36 5.08 14.37
CA ARG A 10 19.20 4.17 14.34
C ARG A 10 17.99 5.02 14.69
N ASP A 11 17.04 5.11 13.77
CA ASP A 11 15.77 5.78 14.02
C ASP A 11 14.71 4.70 14.32
N PRO A 12 14.44 4.41 15.60
CA PRO A 12 13.47 3.40 15.99
C PRO A 12 12.04 3.75 15.54
N GLU A 13 11.72 5.04 15.33
CA GLU A 13 10.38 5.46 14.89
C GLU A 13 10.13 5.03 13.43
N HIS A 14 11.15 5.11 12.58
CA HIS A 14 11.07 4.64 11.20
C HIS A 14 10.95 3.10 11.12
N GLU A 15 11.65 2.36 12.00
CA GLU A 15 11.51 0.90 12.09
C GLU A 15 10.09 0.50 12.52
N GLU A 16 9.52 1.21 13.50
CA GLU A 16 8.18 0.97 13.99
C GLU A 16 7.11 1.28 12.93
N PHE A 17 7.27 2.38 12.19
CA PHE A 17 6.37 2.73 11.08
C PHE A 17 6.37 1.69 9.96
N LEU A 18 7.56 1.23 9.53
CA LEU A 18 7.65 0.17 8.52
C LEU A 18 7.04 -1.14 9.01
N ARG A 19 7.25 -1.48 10.29
CA ARG A 19 6.69 -2.68 10.89
C ARG A 19 5.18 -2.59 11.07
N TYR A 20 4.66 -1.40 11.33
CA TYR A 20 3.23 -1.12 11.39
C TYR A 20 2.56 -1.31 10.03
N ILE A 21 3.08 -0.68 8.96
CA ILE A 21 2.60 -0.88 7.58
C ILE A 21 2.65 -2.36 7.22
N PHE A 22 3.77 -3.02 7.49
CA PHE A 22 3.96 -4.44 7.22
C PHE A 22 2.92 -5.31 7.94
N ASN A 23 2.65 -5.02 9.22
CA ASN A 23 1.71 -5.82 10.01
C ASN A 23 0.25 -5.65 9.56
N ILE A 24 -0.18 -4.44 9.24
CA ILE A 24 -1.52 -4.20 8.70
C ILE A 24 -1.68 -4.89 7.35
N ALA A 25 -0.70 -4.73 6.47
CA ALA A 25 -0.80 -5.23 5.11
C ALA A 25 -0.85 -6.75 4.96
N THR A 26 -0.49 -7.49 6.01
CA THR A 26 -0.29 -8.93 5.97
C THR A 26 -1.15 -9.68 6.98
N HIS A 27 -2.10 -9.01 7.65
CA HIS A 27 -2.96 -9.64 8.66
C HIS A 27 -4.10 -10.47 8.02
N ASP A 28 -4.53 -10.12 6.82
CA ASP A 28 -5.72 -10.63 6.15
C ASP A 28 -5.60 -10.74 4.62
N GLY A 29 -4.51 -10.23 4.02
CA GLY A 29 -4.24 -10.32 2.58
C GLY A 29 -5.11 -9.41 1.72
N SER A 30 -6.07 -8.70 2.30
CA SER A 30 -6.86 -7.65 1.66
C SER A 30 -6.52 -6.30 2.27
N LEU A 31 -5.64 -5.56 1.61
CA LEU A 31 -5.38 -4.16 1.95
C LEU A 31 -6.55 -3.28 1.52
N GLN A 32 -7.08 -2.51 2.47
CA GLN A 32 -8.02 -1.44 2.16
C GLN A 32 -7.22 -0.22 1.65
N PRO A 33 -7.72 0.51 0.63
CA PRO A 33 -7.03 1.68 0.09
C PRO A 33 -6.86 2.82 1.10
N LEU A 34 -7.76 2.90 2.09
CA LEU A 34 -7.76 3.92 3.14
C LEU A 34 -8.15 3.32 4.48
N TYR A 35 -7.47 3.75 5.54
CA TYR A 35 -7.88 3.56 6.93
C TYR A 35 -8.24 4.91 7.53
N GLY A 36 -9.38 5.00 8.23
CA GLY A 36 -9.67 6.15 9.08
C GLY A 36 -8.61 6.29 10.18
N ILE A 37 -8.36 7.50 10.68
CA ILE A 37 -7.43 7.76 11.81
C ILE A 37 -7.87 6.97 13.07
N ASP A 38 -9.13 6.56 13.12
CA ASP A 38 -9.79 5.77 14.16
C ASP A 38 -9.97 4.27 13.84
N PHE A 39 -9.36 3.76 12.77
CA PHE A 39 -9.54 2.38 12.29
C PHE A 39 -10.98 2.03 11.90
N ALA A 40 -11.84 3.01 11.62
CA ALA A 40 -13.19 2.73 11.15
C ALA A 40 -13.15 2.11 9.73
N GLU A 41 -13.65 0.87 9.62
CA GLU A 41 -13.83 0.13 8.36
C GLU A 41 -14.95 0.73 7.48
N GLU A 42 -15.81 1.58 8.02
CA GLU A 42 -16.94 2.14 7.26
C GLU A 42 -16.85 3.67 7.22
N LEU A 43 -16.41 4.21 6.08
CA LEU A 43 -16.48 5.64 5.76
C LEU A 43 -17.74 5.93 4.94
N GLU A 44 -18.91 5.74 5.53
CA GLU A 44 -20.18 6.07 4.87
C GLU A 44 -20.23 7.56 4.50
N GLU A 45 -20.32 7.85 3.20
CA GLU A 45 -20.43 9.23 2.70
C GLU A 45 -21.87 9.72 2.88
N THR A 46 -22.07 10.69 3.78
CA THR A 46 -23.36 11.36 3.96
C THR A 46 -23.32 12.74 3.34
N GLU A 47 -24.38 13.12 2.62
CA GLU A 47 -24.53 14.50 2.16
C GLU A 47 -24.89 15.41 3.35
N VAL A 48 -24.15 16.50 3.51
CA VAL A 48 -24.41 17.49 4.56
C VAL A 48 -25.24 18.61 3.93
N GLU A 49 -26.56 18.42 3.91
CA GLU A 49 -27.52 19.38 3.32
C GLU A 49 -27.40 20.80 3.90
N ALA A 50 -26.89 20.92 5.14
CA ALA A 50 -26.69 22.19 5.82
C ALA A 50 -25.58 23.07 5.22
N LEU A 51 -24.69 22.52 4.38
CA LEU A 51 -23.56 23.25 3.79
C LEU A 51 -23.74 23.46 2.29
N ARG A 52 -23.80 24.73 1.87
CA ARG A 52 -24.02 25.15 0.48
C ARG A 52 -22.84 24.89 -0.47
N GLY A 53 -21.73 24.34 0.02
CA GLY A 53 -20.51 24.16 -0.75
C GLY A 53 -19.68 25.43 -0.91
N TYR A 54 -18.39 25.25 -1.21
CA TYR A 54 -17.49 26.38 -1.46
C TYR A 54 -17.91 27.08 -2.75
N ARG A 55 -18.19 28.39 -2.68
CA ARG A 55 -18.65 29.23 -3.81
C ARG A 55 -19.93 28.72 -4.50
N GLY A 56 -20.81 28.03 -3.76
CA GLY A 56 -22.06 27.49 -4.30
C GLY A 56 -21.90 26.20 -5.12
N MET A 57 -20.70 25.61 -5.14
CA MET A 57 -20.49 24.26 -5.67
C MET A 57 -20.87 23.24 -4.59
N GLY A 58 -22.15 22.85 -4.57
CA GLY A 58 -22.68 21.78 -3.74
C GLY A 58 -22.86 20.47 -4.52
N PRO A 59 -23.13 19.36 -3.82
CA PRO A 59 -23.28 19.24 -2.36
C PRO A 59 -21.95 19.03 -1.62
N VAL A 60 -21.89 19.42 -0.35
CA VAL A 60 -20.80 19.05 0.57
C VAL A 60 -21.10 17.68 1.14
N ARG A 61 -20.11 16.79 1.08
CA ARG A 61 -20.25 15.42 1.58
C ARG A 61 -19.23 15.18 2.69
N ARG A 62 -19.63 14.39 3.69
CA ARG A 62 -18.79 13.97 4.82
C ARG A 62 -18.61 12.46 4.72
N GLY A 63 -17.36 12.00 4.59
CA GLY A 63 -16.99 10.60 4.35
C GLY A 63 -16.09 10.47 3.12
N ASN A 64 -15.72 9.24 2.74
CA ASN A 64 -14.91 8.99 1.56
C ASN A 64 -15.38 7.71 0.83
N LEU A 65 -16.15 7.86 -0.25
CA LEU A 65 -16.54 6.74 -1.13
C LEU A 65 -15.35 6.03 -1.82
N ALA A 66 -14.12 6.51 -1.70
CA ALA A 66 -12.93 5.79 -2.18
C ALA A 66 -12.71 4.46 -1.45
N TRP A 67 -13.29 4.31 -0.24
CA TRP A 67 -13.26 3.05 0.53
C TRP A 67 -13.74 1.82 -0.27
N VAL A 68 -14.78 1.95 -1.09
CA VAL A 68 -15.31 0.83 -1.90
C VAL A 68 -14.56 0.61 -3.21
N GLN A 69 -13.64 1.50 -3.57
CA GLN A 69 -12.91 1.43 -4.83
C GLN A 69 -11.70 0.51 -4.68
N LYS A 70 -11.68 -0.59 -5.44
CA LYS A 70 -10.52 -1.48 -5.49
C LYS A 70 -9.38 -0.74 -6.21
N GLN A 71 -8.29 -0.53 -5.48
CA GLN A 71 -7.03 0.03 -5.99
C GLN A 71 -5.96 -1.05 -5.86
N HIS A 72 -5.41 -1.52 -6.99
CA HIS A 72 -4.47 -2.65 -6.97
C HIS A 72 -3.01 -2.20 -6.79
N ASP A 73 -2.73 -0.89 -6.88
CA ASP A 73 -1.39 -0.33 -6.68
C ASP A 73 -0.93 -0.38 -5.22
N VAL A 74 -1.86 -0.57 -4.27
CA VAL A 74 -1.57 -0.73 -2.84
C VAL A 74 -0.63 -1.91 -2.55
N TYR A 75 -0.79 -3.02 -3.29
CA TYR A 75 0.08 -4.19 -3.13
C TYR A 75 1.54 -3.85 -3.45
N GLY A 76 1.75 -3.12 -4.54
CA GLY A 76 3.08 -2.61 -4.91
C GLY A 76 3.64 -1.67 -3.86
N SER A 77 2.84 -0.72 -3.39
CA SER A 77 3.26 0.26 -2.39
C SER A 77 3.76 -0.39 -1.09
N VAL A 78 3.03 -1.40 -0.59
CA VAL A 78 3.42 -2.15 0.61
C VAL A 78 4.71 -2.92 0.40
N VAL A 79 4.83 -3.67 -0.70
CA VAL A 79 6.04 -4.48 -0.96
C VAL A 79 7.28 -3.58 -1.14
N LEU A 80 7.14 -2.45 -1.85
CA LEU A 80 8.20 -1.47 -1.99
C LEU A 80 8.64 -0.89 -0.64
N ALA A 81 7.69 -0.50 0.23
CA ALA A 81 8.01 0.02 1.55
C ALA A 81 8.69 -1.05 2.43
N SER A 82 8.19 -2.28 2.37
CA SER A 82 8.68 -3.43 3.16
C SER A 82 10.03 -3.95 2.68
N THR A 83 10.45 -3.62 1.46
CA THR A 83 11.75 -4.05 0.90
C THR A 83 12.91 -3.68 1.82
N GLN A 84 12.87 -2.50 2.46
CA GLN A 84 13.94 -2.06 3.35
C GLN A 84 14.17 -3.00 4.53
N LEU A 85 13.15 -3.73 4.97
CA LEU A 85 13.26 -4.71 6.05
C LEU A 85 14.30 -5.80 5.75
N PHE A 86 14.51 -6.15 4.48
CA PHE A 86 15.38 -7.27 4.08
C PHE A 86 16.80 -6.84 3.69
N PHE A 87 16.98 -5.59 3.27
CA PHE A 87 18.26 -5.11 2.75
C PHE A 87 18.99 -4.16 3.71
N ASP A 88 18.28 -3.48 4.61
CA ASP A 88 18.92 -2.55 5.54
C ASP A 88 19.54 -3.28 6.74
N ARG A 89 20.87 -3.42 6.71
CA ARG A 89 21.65 -4.06 7.78
C ARG A 89 21.70 -3.26 9.08
N ARG A 90 21.17 -2.03 9.11
CA ARG A 90 21.14 -1.18 10.31
C ARG A 90 19.99 -1.53 11.25
N LEU A 91 18.98 -2.24 10.73
CA LEU A 91 17.81 -2.66 11.48
C LEU A 91 18.21 -3.58 12.64
N ALA A 92 17.56 -3.40 13.79
CA ALA A 92 17.77 -4.30 14.92
C ALA A 92 17.26 -5.72 14.63
N ASN A 93 16.15 -5.83 13.90
CA ASN A 93 15.53 -7.09 13.49
C ASN A 93 15.23 -7.03 11.98
N PRO A 94 16.13 -7.52 11.12
CA PRO A 94 15.87 -7.60 9.69
C PRO A 94 14.76 -8.62 9.38
N GLY A 95 14.10 -8.43 8.25
CA GLY A 95 13.10 -9.36 7.72
C GLY A 95 13.71 -10.73 7.43
N ASP A 96 13.01 -11.77 7.85
CA ASP A 96 13.40 -13.17 7.67
C ASP A 96 12.47 -13.91 6.70
N VAL A 97 12.65 -15.22 6.57
CA VAL A 97 11.82 -16.07 5.70
C VAL A 97 10.33 -16.01 6.09
N ALA A 98 10.01 -15.87 7.38
CA ALA A 98 8.62 -15.76 7.84
C ALA A 98 8.01 -14.41 7.43
N ALA A 99 8.79 -13.33 7.50
CA ALA A 99 8.38 -12.02 7.01
C ALA A 99 8.18 -12.02 5.48
N PHE A 100 9.06 -12.70 4.74
CA PHE A 100 8.89 -12.88 3.30
C PHE A 100 7.61 -13.65 2.97
N ALA A 101 7.34 -14.76 3.67
CA ALA A 101 6.14 -15.57 3.45
C ALA A 101 4.82 -14.80 3.63
N ARG A 102 4.83 -13.76 4.46
CA ARG A 102 3.69 -12.84 4.64
C ARG A 102 3.48 -11.89 3.45
N LEU A 103 4.52 -11.59 2.68
CA LEU A 103 4.44 -10.72 1.50
C LEU A 103 4.11 -11.46 0.21
N GLU A 104 4.35 -12.77 0.15
CA GLU A 104 4.10 -13.56 -1.06
C GLU A 104 2.64 -13.48 -1.54
N PRO A 105 1.62 -13.56 -0.67
CA PRO A 105 0.24 -13.37 -1.12
C PRO A 105 0.03 -12.02 -1.79
N LEU A 106 0.72 -10.94 -1.36
CA LEU A 106 0.60 -9.64 -2.00
C LEU A 106 1.23 -9.64 -3.40
N GLY A 107 2.31 -10.40 -3.60
CA GLY A 107 2.91 -10.65 -4.90
C GLY A 107 1.97 -11.42 -5.84
N GLU A 108 1.31 -12.45 -5.33
CA GLU A 108 0.32 -13.23 -6.09
C GLU A 108 -0.88 -12.35 -6.51
N HIS A 109 -1.39 -11.51 -5.60
CA HIS A 109 -2.45 -10.56 -5.93
C HIS A 109 -1.98 -9.51 -6.95
N ALA A 110 -0.76 -8.98 -6.79
CA ALA A 110 -0.19 -8.04 -7.75
C ALA A 110 -0.07 -8.68 -9.15
N PHE A 111 0.38 -9.94 -9.23
CA PHE A 111 0.47 -10.67 -10.48
C PHE A 111 -0.91 -10.94 -11.09
N ALA A 112 -1.89 -11.36 -10.29
CA ALA A 112 -3.24 -11.66 -10.75
C ALA A 112 -4.04 -10.42 -11.18
N LEU A 113 -3.75 -9.25 -10.61
CA LEU A 113 -4.57 -8.03 -10.77
C LEU A 113 -3.92 -6.94 -11.63
N HIS A 114 -2.69 -7.15 -12.13
CA HIS A 114 -1.93 -6.12 -12.85
C HIS A 114 -2.63 -5.59 -14.13
N ASP A 115 -3.45 -6.42 -14.77
CA ASP A 115 -4.19 -6.12 -16.00
C ASP A 115 -5.70 -5.95 -15.77
N GLN A 116 -6.12 -5.92 -14.50
CA GLN A 116 -7.52 -5.79 -14.15
C GLN A 116 -7.90 -4.31 -14.01
N PRO A 117 -9.12 -3.91 -14.47
CA PRO A 117 -9.59 -2.55 -14.29
C PRO A 117 -9.63 -2.15 -12.82
N ASP A 118 -9.07 -0.99 -12.50
CA ASP A 118 -9.11 -0.40 -11.17
C ASP A 118 -9.51 1.09 -11.25
N ALA A 119 -9.74 1.72 -10.10
CA ALA A 119 -10.13 3.13 -10.08
C ALA A 119 -8.98 4.10 -10.41
N GLY A 120 -7.75 3.59 -10.46
CA GLY A 120 -6.52 4.36 -10.56
C GLY A 120 -6.29 5.31 -9.38
N LEU A 121 -5.13 5.99 -9.41
CA LEU A 121 -4.73 6.97 -8.40
C LEU A 121 -5.67 8.18 -8.28
N TRP A 122 -6.37 8.51 -9.38
CA TRP A 122 -7.18 9.71 -9.48
C TRP A 122 -8.66 9.50 -9.14
N GLU A 123 -9.06 8.28 -8.78
CA GLU A 123 -10.41 7.92 -8.30
C GLU A 123 -11.53 8.46 -9.20
N PHE A 124 -11.43 8.20 -10.50
CA PHE A 124 -12.43 8.70 -11.45
C PHE A 124 -13.79 8.03 -11.22
N ARG A 125 -14.77 8.83 -10.78
CA ARG A 125 -16.13 8.32 -10.48
C ARG A 125 -16.76 7.64 -11.70
N GLY A 126 -17.10 6.37 -11.55
CA GLY A 126 -17.82 5.57 -12.56
C GLY A 126 -16.95 5.02 -13.69
N ARG A 127 -15.62 5.08 -13.59
CA ARG A 127 -14.70 4.48 -14.56
C ARG A 127 -13.70 3.61 -13.83
N ALA A 128 -13.64 2.34 -14.21
CA ALA A 128 -12.53 1.47 -13.90
C ALA A 128 -11.86 1.12 -15.23
N GLU A 129 -10.58 1.41 -15.35
CA GLU A 129 -9.78 1.10 -16.54
C GLU A 129 -8.47 0.44 -16.11
N VAL A 130 -7.76 -0.15 -17.07
CA VAL A 130 -6.41 -0.67 -16.79
C VAL A 130 -5.45 0.51 -16.78
N HIS A 131 -4.94 0.85 -15.60
CA HIS A 131 -4.05 1.98 -15.42
C HIS A 131 -2.59 1.55 -15.48
N THR A 132 -1.79 2.22 -16.33
CA THR A 132 -0.35 1.95 -16.46
C THR A 132 0.41 2.10 -15.14
N TYR A 133 -0.03 3.04 -14.29
CA TYR A 133 0.56 3.25 -12.97
C TYR A 133 0.35 2.01 -12.08
N THR A 134 -0.87 1.50 -11.99
CA THR A 134 -1.20 0.28 -11.25
C THR A 134 -0.39 -0.91 -11.75
N ALA A 135 -0.36 -1.14 -13.07
CA ALA A 135 0.42 -2.23 -13.66
C ALA A 135 1.92 -2.12 -13.33
N ALA A 136 2.47 -0.90 -13.36
CA ALA A 136 3.87 -0.67 -13.00
C ALA A 136 4.14 -0.94 -11.51
N MET A 137 3.20 -0.59 -10.63
CA MET A 137 3.31 -0.87 -9.19
C MET A 137 3.21 -2.36 -8.87
N CYS A 138 2.31 -3.07 -9.55
CA CYS A 138 2.23 -4.54 -9.48
C CYS A 138 3.54 -5.19 -9.95
N TRP A 139 4.09 -4.76 -11.09
CA TRP A 139 5.39 -5.25 -11.57
C TRP A 139 6.52 -4.96 -10.57
N CYS A 140 6.57 -3.76 -9.99
CA CYS A 140 7.57 -3.43 -8.98
C CYS A 140 7.44 -4.32 -7.74
N ALA A 141 6.23 -4.72 -7.36
CA ALA A 141 6.00 -5.67 -6.28
C ALA A 141 6.71 -7.00 -6.57
N CYS A 142 6.43 -7.60 -7.72
CA CYS A 142 7.02 -8.87 -8.14
C CYS A 142 8.55 -8.78 -8.25
N ASP A 143 9.10 -7.72 -8.88
CA ASP A 143 10.55 -7.51 -9.00
C ASP A 143 11.24 -7.39 -7.62
N ARG A 144 10.59 -6.73 -6.66
CA ARG A 144 11.12 -6.58 -5.30
C ARG A 144 11.06 -7.88 -4.52
N LEU A 145 9.98 -8.66 -4.66
CA LEU A 145 9.87 -9.99 -4.04
C LEU A 145 10.94 -10.94 -4.57
N ALA A 146 11.15 -11.00 -5.89
CA ALA A 146 12.21 -11.83 -6.46
C ALA A 146 13.60 -11.45 -5.91
N LYS A 147 13.88 -10.15 -5.72
CA LYS A 147 15.12 -9.69 -5.10
C LYS A 147 15.25 -10.08 -3.63
N ILE A 148 14.16 -10.01 -2.88
CA ILE A 148 14.13 -10.45 -1.48
C ILE A 148 14.36 -11.96 -1.40
N ALA A 149 13.69 -12.73 -2.26
CA ALA A 149 13.86 -14.18 -2.37
C ALA A 149 15.33 -14.55 -2.60
N GLY A 150 15.99 -13.91 -3.58
CA GLY A 150 17.42 -14.12 -3.82
C GLY A 150 18.33 -13.72 -2.66
N ASN A 151 18.00 -12.64 -1.93
CA ASN A 151 18.73 -12.25 -0.72
C ASN A 151 18.56 -13.27 0.43
N LEU A 152 17.45 -14.00 0.46
CA LEU A 152 17.15 -15.06 1.43
C LEU A 152 17.58 -16.46 0.95
N GLY A 153 18.07 -16.61 -0.29
CA GLY A 153 18.44 -17.90 -0.89
C GLY A 153 17.23 -18.76 -1.31
N LEU A 154 16.11 -18.12 -1.67
CA LEU A 154 14.85 -18.74 -2.08
C LEU A 154 14.58 -18.55 -3.59
N ASP A 155 15.59 -18.81 -4.44
CA ASP A 155 15.55 -18.46 -5.87
C ASP A 155 14.44 -19.14 -6.70
N GLU A 156 13.80 -20.19 -6.16
CA GLU A 156 12.68 -20.90 -6.79
C GLU A 156 11.30 -20.25 -6.51
N ARG A 157 11.25 -19.15 -5.73
CA ARG A 157 10.02 -18.48 -5.31
C ARG A 157 9.86 -17.09 -5.92
#